data_AF-A0A9E2D5I0-F1
#
_entry.id   AF-A0A9E2D5I0-F1
#
_cell.length_a   1.000
_cell.length_b   1.000
_cell.length_c   1.000
_cell.angle_alpha   90.00
_cell.angle_beta   90.00
_cell.angle_gamma   90.00
#
_symmetry.space_group_name_H-M   'P 1'
#
loop_
_entity.id
_entity.type
_entity.pdbx_description
1 polymer ?
#
loop_
_entity_poly.entity_id
_entity_poly.type
_entity_poly.pdbx_seq_one_letter_code
_entity_poly.pdbx_strand_id
1 'polypeptide(L)'
;MKKVALVFLLVLTTVFVRAQQIPREMVLVEIGTGTWCTYCPGAAMGADDLIENGHPVAIIENHNGDPYANAYSNARNSFYNITGYPTAYFDGGNASVGGSHSQSMYSTYLPRVNARLAVPTSFRINIFGTNTGNVYNVKVRIEKVADYSGSIVVHLALTESEIMVNWQGQDHLNFVNRLMVPNQNGTPITITTGQTMDVDLTFTFNNSWVAEHCELVAWAQNNATKEVVHSNKVALLELDPGQPTFLSDFTSNKTDLCQPGTVKFYNNSIGNPTSFDWQFPGGNPATSNLENPIIYYSAVGEYDVTLTISDGVNTSTTSKEKYIGVHNAPEVLFGEVPVQCIFWDPYQLTEGIPAGGTYSGTGVVDGYFDPSVAGAGQHTITYDYTDEFGCSNSATQMISVDNCTAIKEQLEGVSVSLFPNPSNGKFIVELNGKNTNGISMRVVNNLGKVVFENNQINVVGDYHQEIDLSGMAEGVYFVQLESNGKTLSKKIVVRF
;
A
#
# COMPACT_ATOMS: atom_id res chain seq x y z
N MET A 1 44.26 46.58 -6.21
CA MET A 1 43.34 46.55 -5.04
C MET A 1 41.91 46.75 -5.52
N LYS A 2 41.12 45.67 -5.69
CA LYS A 2 39.65 45.70 -5.60
C LYS A 2 39.21 44.29 -5.17
N LYS A 3 38.93 44.13 -3.88
CA LYS A 3 38.34 42.89 -3.32
C LYS A 3 36.85 42.92 -3.65
N VAL A 4 36.38 41.95 -4.43
CA VAL A 4 34.96 41.72 -4.66
C VAL A 4 34.45 40.90 -3.47
N ALA A 5 33.62 41.49 -2.62
CA ALA A 5 32.94 40.80 -1.55
C ALA A 5 31.71 40.10 -2.13
N LEU A 6 31.73 38.77 -2.15
CA LEU A 6 30.59 37.94 -2.51
C LEU A 6 29.67 37.85 -1.29
N VAL A 7 28.55 38.58 -1.32
CA VAL A 7 27.50 38.49 -0.29
C VAL A 7 26.66 37.25 -0.61
N PHE A 8 26.83 36.19 0.18
CA PHE A 8 25.91 35.05 0.17
C PHE A 8 24.59 35.48 0.82
N LEU A 9 23.55 35.66 0.00
CA LEU A 9 22.19 35.85 0.46
C LEU A 9 21.67 34.49 0.97
N LEU A 10 21.73 34.28 2.27
CA LEU A 10 21.16 33.11 2.94
C LEU A 10 19.63 33.23 2.86
N VAL A 11 19.01 32.60 1.87
CA VAL A 11 17.55 32.46 1.81
C VAL A 11 17.15 31.45 2.88
N LEU A 12 16.81 31.94 4.07
CA LEU A 12 16.10 31.17 5.09
C LEU A 12 14.73 30.80 4.49
N THR A 13 14.64 29.63 3.87
CA THR A 13 13.35 28.99 3.63
C THR A 13 12.86 28.49 4.99
N THR A 14 12.07 29.31 5.66
CA THR A 14 11.26 28.86 6.79
C THR A 14 10.30 27.80 6.24
N VAL A 15 10.62 26.53 6.46
CA VAL A 15 9.68 25.43 6.30
C VAL A 15 8.60 25.67 7.34
N PHE A 16 7.52 26.35 6.96
CA PHE A 16 6.30 26.36 7.73
C PHE A 16 5.77 24.93 7.71
N VAL A 17 6.01 24.18 8.79
CA VAL A 17 5.25 22.96 9.06
C VAL A 17 3.79 23.41 9.15
N ARG A 18 3.01 23.15 8.11
CA ARG A 18 1.57 23.43 8.16
C ARG A 18 0.96 22.45 9.16
N ALA A 19 0.11 22.98 10.03
CA ALA A 19 -0.77 22.19 10.89
C ALA A 19 -1.60 21.24 10.00
N GLN A 20 -1.32 19.94 10.07
CA GLN A 20 -1.93 18.91 9.23
C GLN A 20 -2.83 18.03 10.10
N GLN A 21 -3.98 17.65 9.56
CA GLN A 21 -4.85 16.67 10.21
C GLN A 21 -4.12 15.34 10.38
N ILE A 22 -4.38 14.67 11.49
CA ILE A 22 -3.78 13.37 11.82
C ILE A 22 -4.80 12.25 11.58
N PRO A 23 -4.34 11.00 11.39
CA PRO A 23 -5.22 9.85 11.37
C PRO A 23 -6.09 9.79 12.64
N ARG A 24 -7.33 9.31 12.50
CA ARG A 24 -8.20 9.09 13.65
C ARG A 24 -7.79 7.78 14.34
N GLU A 25 -7.45 7.90 15.61
CA GLU A 25 -6.96 6.77 16.42
C GLU A 25 -8.07 6.01 17.16
N MET A 26 -9.27 6.59 17.30
CA MET A 26 -10.39 5.94 17.98
C MET A 26 -11.75 6.46 17.52
N VAL A 27 -12.74 5.56 17.42
CA VAL A 27 -14.14 5.87 17.10
C VAL A 27 -15.02 5.71 18.33
N LEU A 28 -15.83 6.72 18.64
CA LEU A 28 -16.83 6.62 19.70
C LEU A 28 -18.07 5.88 19.17
N VAL A 29 -18.51 4.84 19.87
CA VAL A 29 -19.74 4.09 19.58
C VAL A 29 -20.71 4.27 20.75
N GLU A 30 -21.76 5.04 20.55
CA GLU A 30 -22.82 5.24 21.55
C GLU A 30 -24.06 4.44 21.17
N ILE A 31 -24.51 3.56 22.06
CA ILE A 31 -25.63 2.65 21.81
C ILE A 31 -26.77 2.96 22.78
N GLY A 32 -27.90 3.42 22.27
CA GLY A 32 -29.15 3.45 23.05
C GLY A 32 -29.68 2.03 23.20
N THR A 33 -29.80 1.54 24.43
CA THR A 33 -30.17 0.15 24.74
C THR A 33 -31.09 0.05 25.97
N GLY A 34 -31.49 -1.18 26.30
CA GLY A 34 -32.21 -1.50 27.52
C GLY A 34 -32.40 -3.01 27.68
N THR A 35 -32.38 -3.49 28.92
CA THR A 35 -32.51 -4.92 29.22
C THR A 35 -33.90 -5.49 28.86
N TRP A 36 -34.93 -4.65 28.75
CA TRP A 36 -36.27 -5.02 28.28
C TRP A 36 -36.38 -5.18 26.75
N CYS A 37 -35.38 -4.73 25.98
CA CYS A 37 -35.44 -4.65 24.53
C CYS A 37 -34.97 -5.94 23.87
N THR A 38 -35.89 -6.66 23.19
CA THR A 38 -35.64 -7.97 22.57
C THR A 38 -34.53 -8.01 21.53
N TYR A 39 -34.30 -6.90 20.83
CA TYR A 39 -33.28 -6.79 19.77
C TYR A 39 -31.94 -6.24 20.24
N CYS A 40 -31.85 -5.79 21.48
CA CYS A 40 -30.67 -5.15 22.03
C CYS A 40 -29.49 -6.12 22.32
N PRO A 41 -29.68 -7.43 22.60
CA PRO A 41 -28.56 -8.37 22.74
C PRO A 41 -27.61 -8.40 21.54
N GLY A 42 -28.15 -8.31 20.31
CA GLY A 42 -27.33 -8.28 19.10
C GLY A 42 -26.44 -7.04 18.98
N ALA A 43 -26.92 -5.90 19.49
CA ALA A 43 -26.11 -4.67 19.52
C ALA A 43 -24.97 -4.78 20.54
N ALA A 44 -25.24 -5.33 21.72
CA ALA A 44 -24.22 -5.59 22.74
C ALA A 44 -23.15 -6.57 22.22
N MET A 45 -23.57 -7.71 21.65
CA MET A 45 -22.62 -8.65 21.01
C MET A 45 -21.81 -7.98 19.88
N GLY A 46 -22.43 -7.09 19.12
CA GLY A 46 -21.73 -6.34 18.07
C GLY A 46 -20.69 -5.36 18.61
N ALA A 47 -20.93 -4.79 19.79
CA ALA A 47 -19.97 -3.96 20.53
C ALA A 47 -18.82 -4.80 21.08
N ASP A 48 -19.12 -5.93 21.72
CA ASP A 48 -18.12 -6.85 22.25
C ASP A 48 -17.21 -7.38 21.14
N ASP A 49 -17.79 -7.82 20.01
CA ASP A 49 -17.03 -8.30 18.85
C ASP A 49 -16.09 -7.23 18.28
N LEU A 50 -16.46 -5.94 18.32
CA LEU A 50 -15.54 -4.87 17.89
C LEU A 50 -14.29 -4.83 18.75
N ILE A 51 -14.44 -4.98 20.06
CA ILE A 51 -13.32 -5.00 21.01
C ILE A 51 -12.51 -6.29 20.87
N GLU A 52 -13.17 -7.45 20.81
CA GLU A 52 -12.51 -8.76 20.67
C GLU A 52 -11.69 -8.87 19.38
N ASN A 53 -12.16 -8.24 18.30
CA ASN A 53 -11.44 -8.19 17.03
C ASN A 53 -10.40 -7.05 16.95
N GLY A 54 -10.11 -6.37 18.07
CA GLY A 54 -9.04 -5.38 18.18
C GLY A 54 -9.31 -4.06 17.46
N HIS A 55 -10.57 -3.71 17.21
CA HIS A 55 -10.89 -2.43 16.58
C HIS A 55 -10.75 -1.26 17.57
N PRO A 56 -10.20 -0.12 17.14
CA PRO A 56 -10.00 1.02 18.03
C PRO A 56 -11.32 1.78 18.28
N VAL A 57 -12.14 1.26 19.17
CA VAL A 57 -13.43 1.83 19.55
C VAL A 57 -13.52 2.11 21.05
N ALA A 58 -14.20 3.22 21.39
CA ALA A 58 -14.68 3.48 22.74
C ALA A 58 -16.20 3.32 22.73
N ILE A 59 -16.73 2.45 23.60
CA ILE A 59 -18.14 2.07 23.57
C ILE A 59 -18.83 2.64 24.80
N ILE A 60 -20.04 3.15 24.62
CA ILE A 60 -20.90 3.64 25.70
C ILE A 60 -22.32 3.13 25.45
N GLU A 61 -22.82 2.27 26.35
CA GLU A 61 -24.20 1.80 26.33
C GLU A 61 -25.10 2.69 27.22
N ASN A 62 -25.95 3.46 26.56
CA ASN A 62 -26.89 4.39 27.17
C ASN A 62 -28.23 3.70 27.41
N HIS A 63 -28.36 3.09 28.60
CA HIS A 63 -29.58 2.40 29.01
C HIS A 63 -30.78 3.35 29.20
N ASN A 64 -31.97 2.86 28.84
CA ASN A 64 -33.25 3.54 29.07
C ASN A 64 -34.27 2.59 29.69
N GLY A 65 -35.10 3.07 30.61
CA GLY A 65 -36.27 2.32 31.10
C GLY A 65 -35.98 1.05 31.90
N ASP A 66 -34.76 0.87 32.40
CA ASP A 66 -34.34 -0.30 33.16
C ASP A 66 -33.47 0.08 34.39
N PRO A 67 -32.99 -0.88 35.21
CA PRO A 67 -32.20 -0.57 36.41
C PRO A 67 -30.83 0.10 36.16
N TYR A 68 -30.35 0.12 34.91
CA TYR A 68 -29.06 0.69 34.53
C TYR A 68 -29.22 2.09 33.90
N ALA A 69 -30.44 2.45 33.51
CA ALA A 69 -30.78 3.77 33.04
C ALA A 69 -30.53 4.84 34.11
N ASN A 70 -29.97 5.97 33.68
CA ASN A 70 -29.71 7.12 34.53
C ASN A 70 -29.91 8.44 33.76
N ALA A 71 -29.77 9.57 34.46
CA ALA A 71 -29.97 10.89 33.87
C ALA A 71 -29.04 11.16 32.68
N TYR A 72 -27.80 10.66 32.70
CA TYR A 72 -26.82 10.84 31.64
C TYR A 72 -27.19 10.05 30.40
N SER A 73 -27.47 8.75 30.56
CA SER A 73 -27.93 7.88 29.47
C SER A 73 -29.20 8.41 28.81
N ASN A 74 -30.20 8.81 29.61
CA ASN A 74 -31.43 9.39 29.10
C ASN A 74 -31.19 10.71 28.35
N ALA A 75 -30.24 11.54 28.79
CA ALA A 75 -29.89 12.77 28.10
C ALA A 75 -29.16 12.51 26.79
N ARG A 76 -28.26 11.51 26.71
CA ARG A 76 -27.61 11.11 25.45
C ARG A 76 -28.63 10.52 24.46
N ASN A 77 -29.53 9.65 24.92
CA ASN A 77 -30.62 9.15 24.10
C ASN A 77 -31.51 10.30 23.57
N SER A 78 -31.81 11.30 24.41
CA SER A 78 -32.55 12.50 24.00
C SER A 78 -31.77 13.37 23.01
N PHE A 79 -30.46 13.55 23.22
CA PHE A 79 -29.58 14.31 22.32
C PHE A 79 -29.58 13.74 20.89
N TYR A 80 -29.59 12.41 20.78
CA TYR A 80 -29.67 11.72 19.50
C TYR A 80 -31.09 11.58 18.95
N ASN A 81 -32.14 11.94 19.72
CA ASN A 81 -33.55 11.69 19.40
C ASN A 81 -33.83 10.20 19.17
N ILE A 82 -33.27 9.33 20.01
CA ILE A 82 -33.49 7.88 19.92
C ILE A 82 -34.93 7.54 20.31
N THR A 83 -35.68 7.01 19.35
CA THR A 83 -37.07 6.54 19.54
C THR A 83 -37.22 5.03 19.37
N GLY A 84 -36.19 4.33 18.88
CA GLY A 84 -36.16 2.89 18.70
C GLY A 84 -34.88 2.27 19.28
N TYR A 85 -35.01 1.10 19.89
CA TYR A 85 -33.91 0.41 20.58
C TYR A 85 -33.68 -0.99 19.95
N PRO A 86 -32.42 -1.40 19.71
CA PRO A 86 -31.21 -0.61 19.90
C PRO A 86 -31.02 0.42 18.78
N THR A 87 -30.29 1.51 19.07
CA THR A 87 -29.77 2.42 18.04
C THR A 87 -28.33 2.79 18.39
N ALA A 88 -27.39 2.51 17.48
CA ALA A 88 -25.97 2.84 17.63
C ALA A 88 -25.55 4.03 16.76
N TYR A 89 -24.77 4.95 17.31
CA TYR A 89 -24.14 6.07 16.59
C TYR A 89 -22.62 5.91 16.60
N PHE A 90 -21.97 6.27 15.49
CA PHE A 90 -20.53 6.16 15.28
C PHE A 90 -19.97 7.56 15.09
N ASP A 91 -19.20 8.03 16.05
CA ASP A 91 -18.77 9.42 16.21
C ASP A 91 -19.95 10.42 16.12
N GLY A 92 -21.10 10.04 16.68
CA GLY A 92 -22.32 10.83 16.62
C GLY A 92 -22.99 10.93 15.25
N GLY A 93 -22.44 10.26 14.22
CA GLY A 93 -23.03 10.09 12.89
C GLY A 93 -23.33 8.62 12.55
N ASN A 94 -23.61 8.35 11.27
CA ASN A 94 -23.72 6.99 10.68
C ASN A 94 -24.58 5.98 11.46
N ALA A 95 -25.76 6.42 11.93
CA ALA A 95 -26.59 5.61 12.82
C ALA A 95 -26.91 4.20 12.26
N SER A 96 -27.00 3.22 13.16
CA SER A 96 -27.53 1.88 12.91
C SER A 96 -28.73 1.66 13.82
N VAL A 97 -29.93 1.57 13.24
CA VAL A 97 -31.19 1.37 13.97
C VAL A 97 -31.59 -0.09 13.86
N GLY A 98 -32.01 -0.68 14.99
CA GLY A 98 -32.39 -2.08 15.07
C GLY A 98 -31.23 -2.98 15.44
N GLY A 99 -31.57 -4.20 15.84
CA GLY A 99 -30.62 -5.21 16.28
C GLY A 99 -31.16 -6.61 16.06
N SER A 100 -30.67 -7.55 16.83
CA SER A 100 -31.10 -8.95 16.78
C SER A 100 -31.21 -9.51 18.18
N HIS A 101 -32.08 -10.51 18.35
CA HIS A 101 -32.19 -11.21 19.61
C HIS A 101 -30.99 -12.15 19.89
N SER A 102 -30.35 -12.64 18.83
CA SER A 102 -29.37 -13.74 18.92
C SER A 102 -28.19 -13.64 17.96
N GLN A 103 -28.15 -12.64 17.09
CA GLN A 103 -27.05 -12.45 16.14
C GLN A 103 -26.31 -11.17 16.44
N SER A 104 -24.99 -11.22 16.39
CA SER A 104 -24.15 -10.05 16.53
C SER A 104 -24.38 -9.04 15.40
N MET A 105 -24.39 -7.75 15.75
CA MET A 105 -24.42 -6.64 14.80
C MET A 105 -23.03 -6.28 14.23
N TYR A 106 -21.98 -7.03 14.55
CA TYR A 106 -20.60 -6.76 14.13
C TYR A 106 -20.44 -6.49 12.62
N SER A 107 -21.06 -7.31 11.77
CA SER A 107 -21.02 -7.13 10.30
C SER A 107 -21.66 -5.81 9.83
N THR A 108 -22.57 -5.27 10.63
CA THR A 108 -23.21 -3.97 10.39
C THR A 108 -22.38 -2.82 10.97
N TYR A 109 -21.69 -3.04 12.09
CA TYR A 109 -20.94 -2.00 12.80
C TYR A 109 -19.56 -1.76 12.19
N LEU A 110 -18.83 -2.82 11.81
CA LEU A 110 -17.47 -2.70 11.30
C LEU A 110 -17.33 -1.76 10.09
N PRO A 111 -18.19 -1.81 9.05
CA PRO A 111 -18.11 -0.86 7.94
C PRO A 111 -18.28 0.61 8.37
N ARG A 112 -19.07 0.86 9.43
CA ARG A 112 -19.29 2.21 9.96
C ARG A 112 -18.07 2.69 10.74
N VAL A 113 -17.48 1.83 11.56
CA VAL A 113 -16.21 2.12 12.26
C VAL A 113 -15.12 2.43 11.24
N ASN A 114 -14.95 1.61 10.20
CA ASN A 114 -13.95 1.83 9.14
C ASN A 114 -14.18 3.15 8.40
N ALA A 115 -15.44 3.48 8.07
CA ALA A 115 -15.78 4.75 7.44
C ALA A 115 -15.41 5.95 8.32
N ARG A 116 -15.49 5.81 9.65
CA ARG A 116 -15.12 6.86 10.59
C ARG A 116 -13.60 6.97 10.80
N LEU A 117 -12.88 5.85 10.88
CA LEU A 117 -11.41 5.83 10.94
C LEU A 117 -10.76 6.46 9.70
N ALA A 118 -11.41 6.35 8.54
CA ALA A 118 -10.96 6.98 7.30
C ALA A 118 -11.12 8.51 7.27
N VAL A 119 -11.77 9.14 8.28
CA VAL A 119 -11.93 10.59 8.39
C VAL A 119 -10.86 11.16 9.33
N PRO A 120 -9.85 11.88 8.81
CA PRO A 120 -8.80 12.51 9.62
C PRO A 120 -9.38 13.49 10.65
N THR A 121 -8.62 13.73 11.71
CA THR A 121 -9.01 14.64 12.78
C THR A 121 -8.07 15.83 12.90
N SER A 122 -8.63 16.95 13.37
CA SER A 122 -7.88 18.15 13.72
C SER A 122 -7.51 18.20 15.21
N PHE A 123 -7.81 17.15 15.99
CA PHE A 123 -7.62 17.12 17.43
C PHE A 123 -6.97 15.83 17.91
N ARG A 124 -6.18 15.92 18.99
CA ARG A 124 -5.73 14.79 19.81
C ARG A 124 -6.34 14.91 21.20
N ILE A 125 -6.73 13.78 21.79
CA ILE A 125 -7.30 13.72 23.14
C ILE A 125 -6.53 12.72 23.97
N ASN A 126 -6.19 13.10 25.20
CA ASN A 126 -5.63 12.19 26.19
C ASN A 126 -6.30 12.37 27.54
N ILE A 127 -6.33 11.30 28.34
CA ILE A 127 -6.98 11.26 29.65
C ILE A 127 -5.91 10.93 30.69
N PHE A 128 -5.82 11.75 31.73
CA PHE A 128 -4.93 11.56 32.88
C PHE A 128 -5.74 11.64 34.16
N GLY A 129 -5.22 11.10 35.25
CA GLY A 129 -5.83 11.34 36.53
C GLY A 129 -5.09 10.71 37.70
N THR A 130 -5.50 11.15 38.88
CA THR A 130 -5.13 10.53 40.14
C THR A 130 -6.39 10.29 40.94
N ASN A 131 -6.33 9.38 41.91
CA ASN A 131 -7.35 9.27 42.92
C ASN A 131 -6.76 9.37 44.33
N THR A 132 -7.55 9.91 45.24
CA THR A 132 -7.30 9.83 46.68
C THR A 132 -8.54 9.25 47.32
N GLY A 133 -8.46 7.97 47.72
CA GLY A 133 -9.65 7.19 48.05
C GLY A 133 -10.59 7.10 46.84
N ASN A 134 -11.85 7.48 47.04
CA ASN A 134 -12.87 7.46 45.98
C ASN A 134 -12.93 8.76 45.15
N VAL A 135 -12.14 9.77 45.47
CA VAL A 135 -12.16 11.04 44.74
C VAL A 135 -11.16 10.95 43.60
N TYR A 136 -11.66 10.98 42.38
CA TYR A 136 -10.86 10.96 41.16
C TYR A 136 -10.75 12.38 40.60
N ASN A 137 -9.51 12.81 40.37
CA ASN A 137 -9.18 14.04 39.67
C ASN A 137 -8.67 13.66 38.29
N VAL A 138 -9.47 13.94 37.27
CA VAL A 138 -9.21 13.58 35.88
C VAL A 138 -8.95 14.83 35.07
N LYS A 139 -7.98 14.75 34.18
CA LYS A 139 -7.63 15.80 33.24
C LYS A 139 -7.80 15.25 31.83
N VAL A 140 -8.69 15.87 31.06
CA VAL A 140 -8.81 15.61 29.63
C VAL A 140 -8.01 16.67 28.88
N ARG A 141 -6.90 16.27 28.28
CA ARG A 141 -6.03 17.14 27.49
C ARG A 141 -6.46 17.09 26.03
N ILE A 142 -6.66 18.26 25.44
CA ILE A 142 -7.00 18.43 24.04
C ILE A 142 -5.88 19.22 23.37
N GLU A 143 -5.35 18.68 22.28
CA GLU A 143 -4.45 19.40 21.37
C GLU A 143 -5.19 19.68 20.07
N LYS A 144 -5.11 20.90 19.55
CA LYS A 144 -5.64 21.24 18.22
C LYS A 144 -4.50 21.23 17.21
N VAL A 145 -4.32 20.10 16.53
CA VAL A 145 -3.19 19.85 15.60
C VAL A 145 -3.40 20.44 14.20
N ALA A 146 -4.64 20.78 13.84
CA ALA A 146 -4.98 21.37 12.55
C ALA A 146 -6.17 22.33 12.66
N ASP A 147 -6.42 23.09 11.59
CA ASP A 147 -7.56 23.98 11.54
C ASP A 147 -8.88 23.18 11.62
N TYR A 148 -9.84 23.76 12.34
CA TYR A 148 -11.19 23.25 12.50
C TYR A 148 -12.14 24.43 12.68
N SER A 149 -13.21 24.46 11.90
CA SER A 149 -14.28 25.43 11.98
C SER A 149 -15.47 24.83 12.75
N GLY A 150 -15.79 25.42 13.90
CA GLY A 150 -16.91 24.98 14.74
C GLY A 150 -16.58 25.09 16.22
N SER A 151 -17.63 25.12 17.04
CA SER A 151 -17.49 25.01 18.49
C SER A 151 -17.30 23.56 18.89
N ILE A 152 -16.42 23.33 19.86
CA ILE A 152 -16.15 22.01 20.42
C ILE A 152 -16.54 21.99 21.90
N VAL A 153 -17.18 20.90 22.29
CA VAL A 153 -17.48 20.55 23.67
C VAL A 153 -16.76 19.25 24.00
N VAL A 154 -16.03 19.24 25.12
CA VAL A 154 -15.35 18.06 25.64
C VAL A 154 -16.28 17.36 26.61
N HIS A 155 -16.45 16.06 26.45
CA HIS A 155 -17.23 15.21 27.33
C HIS A 155 -16.34 14.13 27.93
N LEU A 156 -16.70 13.68 29.13
CA LEU A 156 -16.10 12.53 29.81
C LEU A 156 -17.23 11.67 30.37
N ALA A 157 -17.19 10.37 30.08
CA ALA A 157 -18.08 9.37 30.66
C ALA A 157 -17.27 8.28 31.37
N LEU A 158 -17.84 7.71 32.42
CA LEU A 158 -17.36 6.48 33.04
C LEU A 158 -18.33 5.36 32.66
N THR A 159 -17.80 4.29 32.08
CA THR A 159 -18.54 3.08 31.78
C THR A 159 -18.13 1.96 32.73
N GLU A 160 -19.01 0.97 32.92
CA GLU A 160 -18.71 -0.24 33.69
C GLU A 160 -19.12 -1.47 32.86
N SER A 161 -18.22 -2.45 32.82
CA SER A 161 -18.41 -3.71 32.12
C SER A 161 -18.54 -4.90 33.07
N GLU A 162 -18.78 -6.09 32.52
CA GLU A 162 -18.90 -7.36 33.25
C GLU A 162 -19.94 -7.29 34.41
N ILE A 163 -21.02 -6.54 34.21
CA ILE A 163 -22.10 -6.45 35.18
C ILE A 163 -22.97 -7.70 35.02
N MET A 164 -22.85 -8.64 35.95
CA MET A 164 -23.58 -9.91 35.91
C MET A 164 -25.11 -9.70 35.93
N VAL A 165 -25.80 -10.22 34.92
CA VAL A 165 -27.26 -10.17 34.75
C VAL A 165 -27.79 -11.45 34.11
N ASN A 166 -29.10 -11.62 34.06
CA ASN A 166 -29.71 -12.57 33.12
C ASN A 166 -30.57 -11.76 32.15
N TRP A 167 -30.06 -11.56 30.94
CA TRP A 167 -30.66 -10.66 29.96
C TRP A 167 -30.76 -11.35 28.60
N GLN A 168 -31.91 -11.97 28.33
CA GLN A 168 -32.30 -12.44 26.99
C GLN A 168 -31.21 -13.27 26.27
N GLY A 169 -30.54 -14.16 27.02
CA GLY A 169 -29.47 -15.02 26.50
C GLY A 169 -28.05 -14.50 26.74
N GLN A 170 -27.90 -13.28 27.27
CA GLN A 170 -26.65 -12.72 27.79
C GLN A 170 -26.60 -12.87 29.31
N ASP A 171 -25.40 -13.09 29.86
CA ASP A 171 -25.13 -13.23 31.29
C ASP A 171 -24.44 -12.02 31.92
N HIS A 172 -24.13 -11.01 31.12
CA HIS A 172 -23.53 -9.76 31.58
C HIS A 172 -23.91 -8.57 30.69
N LEU A 173 -23.62 -7.36 31.18
CA LEU A 173 -23.66 -6.11 30.42
C LEU A 173 -22.26 -5.51 30.36
N ASN A 174 -21.89 -4.97 29.21
CA ASN A 174 -20.64 -4.25 29.00
C ASN A 174 -20.87 -2.77 28.70
N PHE A 175 -19.88 -1.95 29.02
CA PHE A 175 -19.82 -0.54 28.66
C PHE A 175 -21.00 0.32 29.14
N VAL A 176 -21.67 -0.08 30.22
CA VAL A 176 -22.84 0.62 30.76
C VAL A 176 -22.43 2.01 31.21
N ASN A 177 -23.03 3.06 30.64
CA ASN A 177 -22.75 4.44 31.02
C ASN A 177 -23.20 4.70 32.46
N ARG A 178 -22.28 4.83 33.41
CA ARG A 178 -22.58 5.07 34.83
C ARG A 178 -22.66 6.55 35.19
N LEU A 179 -21.78 7.36 34.61
CA LEU A 179 -21.57 8.75 35.01
C LEU A 179 -21.03 9.57 33.84
N MET A 180 -21.46 10.83 33.72
CA MET A 180 -20.79 11.84 32.90
C MET A 180 -20.32 13.01 33.75
N VAL A 181 -19.11 13.51 33.46
CA VAL A 181 -18.43 14.57 34.23
C VAL A 181 -18.08 15.74 33.29
N PRO A 182 -18.37 17.01 33.66
CA PRO A 182 -19.04 17.43 34.89
C PRO A 182 -20.54 17.10 34.90
N ASN A 183 -21.12 16.87 33.72
CA ASN A 183 -22.50 16.43 33.49
C ASN A 183 -22.68 16.09 32.00
N GLN A 184 -23.91 15.77 31.57
CA GLN A 184 -24.23 15.40 30.18
C GLN A 184 -23.92 16.48 29.14
N ASN A 185 -23.85 17.76 29.52
CA ASN A 185 -23.63 18.87 28.58
C ASN A 185 -22.15 19.06 28.23
N GLY A 186 -21.23 18.41 28.95
CA GLY A 186 -19.79 18.56 28.75
C GLY A 186 -19.25 19.94 29.11
N THR A 187 -18.01 20.20 28.67
CA THR A 187 -17.29 21.46 28.88
C THR A 187 -16.96 22.09 27.52
N PRO A 188 -17.61 23.21 27.14
CA PRO A 188 -17.24 23.96 25.95
C PRO A 188 -15.81 24.49 26.03
N ILE A 189 -15.03 24.36 24.96
CA ILE A 189 -13.63 24.82 24.91
C ILE A 189 -13.40 25.81 23.78
N THR A 190 -12.39 26.67 23.95
CA THR A 190 -11.86 27.54 22.90
C THR A 190 -10.35 27.34 22.81
N ILE A 191 -9.88 26.77 21.70
CA ILE A 191 -8.46 26.43 21.49
C ILE A 191 -8.02 26.82 20.08
N THR A 192 -6.83 27.40 19.97
CA THR A 192 -6.23 27.77 18.68
C THR A 192 -5.33 26.67 18.14
N THR A 193 -5.12 26.65 16.83
CA THR A 193 -4.30 25.62 16.16
C THR A 193 -2.85 25.68 16.66
N GLY A 194 -2.29 24.52 17.01
CA GLY A 194 -0.97 24.36 17.62
C GLY A 194 -0.95 24.49 19.15
N GLN A 195 -2.10 24.72 19.80
CA GLN A 195 -2.19 24.77 21.26
C GLN A 195 -2.71 23.47 21.87
N THR A 196 -2.38 23.32 23.15
CA THR A 196 -2.93 22.31 24.06
C THR A 196 -3.75 22.99 25.15
N MET A 197 -4.85 22.38 25.56
CA MET A 197 -5.71 22.81 26.67
C MET A 197 -6.06 21.62 27.56
N ASP A 198 -6.06 21.84 28.87
CA ASP A 198 -6.51 20.86 29.86
C ASP A 198 -7.94 21.19 30.31
N VAL A 199 -8.80 20.17 30.38
CA VAL A 199 -10.11 20.22 31.03
C VAL A 199 -10.02 19.39 32.31
N ASP A 200 -9.88 20.07 33.44
CA ASP A 200 -9.81 19.44 34.76
C ASP A 200 -11.23 19.12 35.27
N LEU A 201 -11.41 17.88 35.68
CA LEU A 201 -12.68 17.28 36.08
C LEU A 201 -12.47 16.49 37.37
N THR A 202 -13.46 16.53 38.28
CA THR A 202 -13.40 15.75 39.52
C THR A 202 -14.72 15.03 39.70
N PHE A 203 -14.66 13.78 40.14
CA PHE A 203 -15.84 13.03 40.56
C PHE A 203 -15.55 12.14 41.77
N THR A 204 -16.62 11.74 42.45
CA THR A 204 -16.55 10.72 43.52
C THR A 204 -17.05 9.40 42.96
N PHE A 205 -16.19 8.39 42.97
CA PHE A 205 -16.51 7.03 42.54
C PHE A 205 -17.49 6.38 43.49
N ASN A 206 -18.49 5.69 42.93
CA ASN A 206 -19.46 4.95 43.71
C ASN A 206 -18.93 3.53 43.97
N ASN A 207 -18.65 3.22 45.22
CA ASN A 207 -18.10 1.92 45.64
C ASN A 207 -19.02 0.71 45.42
N SER A 208 -20.25 0.90 44.95
CA SER A 208 -21.06 -0.22 44.47
C SER A 208 -20.65 -0.72 43.07
N TRP A 209 -19.81 0.03 42.34
CA TRP A 209 -19.25 -0.36 41.04
C TRP A 209 -17.89 -1.03 41.22
N VAL A 210 -17.49 -1.84 40.24
CA VAL A 210 -16.21 -2.55 40.22
C VAL A 210 -15.19 -1.74 39.41
N ALA A 211 -14.17 -1.19 40.08
CA ALA A 211 -13.22 -0.27 39.45
C ALA A 211 -12.38 -0.92 38.34
N GLU A 212 -12.05 -2.21 38.49
CA GLU A 212 -11.36 -3.04 37.50
C GLU A 212 -12.14 -3.14 36.18
N HIS A 213 -13.47 -3.02 36.24
CA HIS A 213 -14.35 -3.11 35.07
C HIS A 213 -14.75 -1.74 34.53
N CYS A 214 -14.18 -0.66 35.10
CA CYS A 214 -14.49 0.69 34.68
C CYS A 214 -13.46 1.24 33.71
N GLU A 215 -13.92 1.97 32.70
CA GLU A 215 -13.09 2.80 31.85
C GLU A 215 -13.66 4.22 31.77
N LEU A 216 -12.78 5.18 31.49
CA LEU A 216 -13.12 6.55 31.20
C LEU A 216 -13.04 6.78 29.70
N VAL A 217 -14.12 7.29 29.12
CA VAL A 217 -14.23 7.62 27.70
C VAL A 217 -14.36 9.13 27.56
N ALA A 218 -13.41 9.77 26.89
CA ALA A 218 -13.42 11.20 26.61
C ALA A 218 -13.57 11.48 25.13
N TRP A 219 -14.32 12.51 24.76
CA TRP A 219 -14.48 12.89 23.36
C TRP A 219 -14.70 14.39 23.17
N ALA A 220 -14.29 14.89 22.00
CA ALA A 220 -14.56 16.23 21.54
C ALA A 220 -15.69 16.20 20.52
N GLN A 221 -16.77 16.94 20.78
CA GLN A 221 -17.99 16.93 19.97
C GLN A 221 -18.36 18.34 19.50
N ASN A 222 -18.75 18.46 18.24
CA ASN A 222 -19.53 19.59 17.76
C ASN A 222 -21.01 19.28 17.97
N ASN A 223 -21.61 19.86 19.02
CA ASN A 223 -22.97 19.53 19.41
C ASN A 223 -24.04 19.99 18.39
N ALA A 224 -23.73 20.96 17.52
CA ALA A 224 -24.67 21.41 16.50
C ALA A 224 -24.79 20.39 15.36
N THR A 225 -23.68 19.78 14.95
CA THR A 225 -23.65 18.75 13.90
C THR A 225 -23.72 17.32 14.45
N LYS A 226 -23.57 17.16 15.77
CA LYS A 226 -23.41 15.91 16.52
C LYS A 226 -22.10 15.16 16.24
N GLU A 227 -21.26 15.69 15.34
CA GLU A 227 -19.99 15.09 14.95
C GLU A 227 -19.02 15.03 16.13
N VAL A 228 -18.54 13.83 16.42
CA VAL A 228 -17.39 13.61 17.32
C VAL A 228 -16.12 13.68 16.50
N VAL A 229 -15.30 14.69 16.78
CA VAL A 229 -14.09 14.97 15.99
C VAL A 229 -12.90 14.12 16.43
N HIS A 230 -12.87 13.67 17.68
CA HIS A 230 -11.92 12.69 18.18
C HIS A 230 -12.43 12.12 19.51
N SER A 231 -11.98 10.93 19.86
CA SER A 231 -12.26 10.29 21.14
C SER A 231 -11.01 9.56 21.64
N ASN A 232 -10.97 9.26 22.93
CA ASN A 232 -9.99 8.38 23.54
C ASN A 232 -10.61 7.70 24.77
N LYS A 233 -10.01 6.60 25.23
CA LYS A 233 -10.42 5.92 26.47
C LYS A 233 -9.21 5.44 27.27
N VAL A 234 -9.41 5.24 28.57
CA VAL A 234 -8.42 4.68 29.48
C VAL A 234 -9.13 3.84 30.54
N ALA A 235 -8.58 2.68 30.90
CA ALA A 235 -9.10 1.92 32.03
C ALA A 235 -8.94 2.75 33.32
N LEU A 236 -9.92 2.69 34.22
CA LEU A 236 -9.93 3.54 35.41
C LEU A 236 -8.70 3.29 36.31
N LEU A 237 -8.24 2.04 36.37
CA LEU A 237 -7.05 1.64 37.13
C LEU A 237 -5.73 1.96 36.42
N GLU A 238 -5.77 2.35 35.15
CA GLU A 238 -4.61 2.76 34.35
C GLU A 238 -4.49 4.29 34.26
N LEU A 239 -5.24 5.03 35.07
CA LEU A 239 -5.11 6.48 35.15
C LEU A 239 -3.69 6.87 35.57
N ASP A 240 -2.95 7.43 34.62
CA ASP A 240 -1.64 8.02 34.86
C ASP A 240 -1.81 9.40 35.53
N PRO A 241 -1.11 9.72 36.64
CA PRO A 241 -1.13 11.03 37.30
C PRO A 241 -0.95 12.26 36.40
N GLY A 242 -0.43 12.09 35.18
CA GLY A 242 -0.38 13.14 34.16
C GLY A 242 0.11 12.59 32.84
N GLN A 243 0.13 13.40 31.77
CA GLN A 243 1.16 13.15 30.76
C GLN A 243 2.50 13.21 31.49
N PRO A 244 3.48 12.36 31.16
CA PRO A 244 4.85 12.66 31.54
C PRO A 244 5.15 14.10 31.10
N THR A 245 5.36 15.00 32.06
CA THR A 245 5.73 16.40 31.77
C THR A 245 7.13 16.50 31.17
N PHE A 246 7.80 15.35 31.11
CA PHE A 246 9.13 15.12 30.63
C PHE A 246 9.17 13.73 29.98
N LEU A 247 9.07 13.65 28.66
CA LEU A 247 9.00 12.39 27.91
C LEU A 247 9.91 12.45 26.68
N SER A 248 10.71 11.40 26.52
CA SER A 248 11.50 11.19 25.32
C SER A 248 10.62 10.79 24.13
N ASP A 249 10.78 11.45 23.00
CA ASP A 249 10.31 10.94 21.71
C ASP A 249 11.16 11.50 20.57
N PHE A 250 11.15 10.80 19.44
CA PHE A 250 11.89 11.19 18.25
C PHE A 250 11.32 10.62 16.96
N THR A 251 11.67 11.23 15.84
CA THR A 251 11.44 10.70 14.49
C THR A 251 12.71 10.73 13.66
N SER A 252 12.69 10.14 12.46
CA SER A 252 13.74 10.26 11.46
C SER A 252 13.18 10.78 10.14
N ASN A 253 14.05 11.25 9.24
CA ASN A 253 13.64 11.60 7.88
C ASN A 253 13.35 10.39 6.99
N LYS A 254 13.81 9.20 7.39
CA LYS A 254 13.57 7.91 6.73
C LYS A 254 13.91 6.77 7.68
N THR A 255 13.20 5.66 7.52
CA THR A 255 13.41 4.41 8.27
C THR A 255 14.13 3.37 7.43
N ASP A 256 13.99 3.44 6.11
CA ASP A 256 14.64 2.51 5.18
C ASP A 256 15.79 3.18 4.41
N LEU A 257 16.89 2.45 4.29
CA LEU A 257 18.13 2.87 3.64
C LEU A 257 18.63 1.80 2.70
N CYS A 258 19.31 2.24 1.64
CA CYS A 258 20.17 1.36 0.83
C CYS A 258 21.60 1.48 1.34
N GLN A 259 22.29 0.35 1.48
CA GLN A 259 23.65 0.35 2.00
C GLN A 259 24.63 0.99 0.99
N PRO A 260 25.49 1.93 1.42
CA PRO A 260 25.47 2.62 2.71
C PRO A 260 24.57 3.88 2.70
N GLY A 261 24.00 4.22 3.86
CA GLY A 261 23.01 5.29 3.97
C GLY A 261 23.18 6.19 5.18
N THR A 262 22.67 7.41 5.08
CA THR A 262 22.66 8.40 6.18
C THR A 262 21.23 8.76 6.57
N VAL A 263 20.94 8.79 7.87
CA VAL A 263 19.64 9.20 8.46
C VAL A 263 19.84 10.43 9.32
N LYS A 264 18.89 11.36 9.26
CA LYS A 264 18.78 12.47 10.20
C LYS A 264 17.64 12.18 11.17
N PHE A 265 17.93 12.32 12.46
CA PHE A 265 16.96 12.17 13.54
C PHE A 265 16.51 13.54 14.04
N TYR A 266 15.27 13.57 14.54
CA TYR A 266 14.62 14.75 15.08
C TYR A 266 14.12 14.45 16.50
N ASN A 267 14.50 15.28 17.45
CA ASN A 267 13.94 15.24 18.79
C ASN A 267 12.51 15.81 18.79
N ASN A 268 11.55 15.02 19.28
CA ASN A 268 10.16 15.41 19.49
C ASN A 268 9.77 15.34 20.98
N SER A 269 10.75 15.25 21.86
CA SER A 269 10.54 15.12 23.30
C SER A 269 9.81 16.32 23.90
N ILE A 270 8.99 16.06 24.91
CA ILE A 270 8.28 17.08 25.69
C ILE A 270 8.99 17.35 27.01
N GLY A 271 8.86 18.57 27.54
CA GLY A 271 9.41 18.96 28.85
C GLY A 271 10.69 19.78 28.84
N ASN A 272 11.09 20.34 27.68
CA ASN A 272 12.29 21.18 27.52
C ASN A 272 13.57 20.52 28.05
N PRO A 273 13.97 19.34 27.52
CA PRO A 273 15.22 18.70 27.90
C PRO A 273 16.43 19.60 27.63
N THR A 274 17.41 19.54 28.53
CA THR A 274 18.67 20.28 28.43
C THR A 274 19.84 19.41 27.96
N SER A 275 19.65 18.08 27.93
CA SER A 275 20.64 17.11 27.47
C SER A 275 20.00 15.92 26.76
N PHE A 276 20.76 15.34 25.84
CA PHE A 276 20.39 14.22 24.98
C PHE A 276 21.50 13.16 25.05
N ASP A 277 21.12 11.90 25.14
CA ASP A 277 22.00 10.74 25.01
C ASP A 277 21.36 9.76 24.04
N TRP A 278 21.88 9.75 22.83
CA TRP A 278 21.45 8.85 21.76
C TRP A 278 22.35 7.63 21.69
N GLN A 279 21.74 6.47 21.47
CA GLN A 279 22.41 5.21 21.17
C GLN A 279 21.94 4.71 19.80
N PHE A 280 22.89 4.48 18.91
CA PHE A 280 22.71 3.97 17.55
C PHE A 280 23.60 2.74 17.33
N PRO A 281 23.25 1.57 17.90
CA PRO A 281 23.98 0.34 17.64
C PRO A 281 24.19 0.12 16.13
N GLY A 282 25.43 -0.13 15.70
CA GLY A 282 25.79 -0.29 14.28
C GLY A 282 25.87 1.00 13.46
N GLY A 283 25.47 2.14 14.02
CA GLY A 283 25.63 3.47 13.40
C GLY A 283 27.02 4.07 13.63
N ASN A 284 27.40 5.02 12.77
CA ASN A 284 28.59 5.84 12.91
C ASN A 284 28.22 7.34 12.87
N PRO A 285 28.40 8.09 13.98
CA PRO A 285 28.84 7.62 15.29
C PRO A 285 27.80 6.70 15.96
N ALA A 286 28.26 5.81 16.85
CA ALA A 286 27.37 4.90 17.58
C ALA A 286 26.59 5.58 18.72
N THR A 287 27.00 6.78 19.13
CA THR A 287 26.32 7.61 20.13
C THR A 287 26.32 9.08 19.72
N SER A 288 25.42 9.88 20.30
CA SER A 288 25.41 11.33 20.10
C SER A 288 24.79 12.07 21.28
N ASN A 289 25.22 13.32 21.49
CA ASN A 289 24.60 14.25 22.44
C ASN A 289 23.98 15.48 21.75
N LEU A 290 23.91 15.47 20.41
CA LEU A 290 23.22 16.50 19.66
C LEU A 290 21.71 16.31 19.79
N GLU A 291 20.95 17.41 19.80
CA GLU A 291 19.48 17.34 19.81
C GLU A 291 18.93 16.62 18.56
N ASN A 292 19.50 16.91 17.39
CA ASN A 292 19.07 16.35 16.10
C ASN A 292 20.27 15.76 15.33
N PRO A 293 20.72 14.54 15.67
CA PRO A 293 21.93 13.95 15.11
C PRO A 293 21.74 13.43 13.68
N ILE A 294 22.87 13.26 12.96
CA ILE A 294 22.93 12.62 11.64
C ILE A 294 23.84 11.40 11.77
N ILE A 295 23.32 10.22 11.40
CA ILE A 295 23.97 8.92 11.61
C ILE A 295 24.13 8.19 10.29
N TYR A 296 25.31 7.60 10.08
CA TYR A 296 25.64 6.80 8.92
C TYR A 296 25.62 5.31 9.26
N TYR A 297 24.94 4.50 8.45
CA TYR A 297 24.92 3.05 8.56
C TYR A 297 25.60 2.43 7.34
N SER A 298 26.61 1.60 7.60
CA SER A 298 27.49 1.04 6.57
C SER A 298 27.20 -0.40 6.21
N ALA A 299 26.36 -1.11 6.97
CA ALA A 299 26.06 -2.53 6.81
C ALA A 299 24.53 -2.76 6.75
N VAL A 300 24.11 -3.80 6.04
CA VAL A 300 22.73 -4.29 6.04
C VAL A 300 22.34 -4.82 7.42
N GLY A 301 21.12 -4.53 7.82
CA GLY A 301 20.55 -4.96 9.08
C GLY A 301 19.38 -4.09 9.53
N GLU A 302 18.73 -4.54 10.59
CA GLU A 302 17.74 -3.75 11.34
C GLU A 302 18.42 -3.21 12.60
N TYR A 303 18.25 -1.92 12.85
CA TYR A 303 18.91 -1.22 13.95
C TYR A 303 17.90 -0.55 14.86
N ASP A 304 18.05 -0.83 16.16
CA ASP A 304 17.31 -0.14 17.21
C ASP A 304 17.85 1.28 17.38
N VAL A 305 17.00 2.18 17.84
CA VAL A 305 17.40 3.54 18.20
C VAL A 305 16.87 3.87 19.59
N THR A 306 17.75 4.36 20.45
CA THR A 306 17.37 4.80 21.80
C THR A 306 17.75 6.25 22.02
N LEU A 307 16.83 7.02 22.58
CA LEU A 307 17.06 8.38 23.07
C LEU A 307 16.78 8.41 24.56
N THR A 308 17.73 8.93 25.33
CA THR A 308 17.52 9.36 26.72
C THR A 308 17.68 10.87 26.80
N ILE A 309 16.70 11.55 27.40
CA ILE A 309 16.73 12.99 27.64
C ILE A 309 16.83 13.30 29.14
N SER A 310 17.37 14.46 29.49
CA SER A 310 17.31 15.00 30.85
C SER A 310 17.23 16.53 30.88
N ASP A 311 16.53 17.09 31.86
CA ASP A 311 16.53 18.53 32.20
C ASP A 311 17.49 18.86 33.36
N GLY A 312 18.20 17.86 33.90
CA GLY A 312 19.05 17.95 35.09
C GLY A 312 18.39 17.46 36.39
N VAL A 313 17.08 17.21 36.39
CA VAL A 313 16.31 16.65 37.51
C VAL A 313 15.57 15.38 37.09
N ASN A 314 14.83 15.47 35.99
CA ASN A 314 14.06 14.40 35.39
C ASN A 314 14.86 13.73 34.26
N THR A 315 14.57 12.45 34.04
CA THR A 315 15.07 11.69 32.90
C THR A 315 13.92 10.95 32.24
N SER A 316 14.01 10.74 30.92
CA SER A 316 13.07 9.91 30.18
C SER A 316 13.81 9.21 29.05
N THR A 317 13.44 7.97 28.76
CA THR A 317 14.09 7.13 27.74
C THR A 317 13.03 6.50 26.83
N THR A 318 13.25 6.60 25.52
CA THR A 318 12.45 5.93 24.49
C THR A 318 13.35 5.09 23.60
N SER A 319 12.96 3.83 23.39
CA SER A 319 13.63 2.88 22.49
C SER A 319 12.65 2.44 21.41
N LYS A 320 13.07 2.54 20.14
CA LYS A 320 12.35 2.00 18.99
C LYS A 320 13.15 0.84 18.43
N GLU A 321 12.64 -0.38 18.61
CA GLU A 321 13.26 -1.59 18.09
C GLU A 321 13.13 -1.64 16.56
N LYS A 322 14.19 -2.12 15.88
CA LYS A 322 14.26 -2.28 14.42
C LYS A 322 13.83 -1.05 13.63
N TYR A 323 14.11 0.13 14.19
CA TYR A 323 13.59 1.39 13.68
C TYR A 323 14.22 1.81 12.34
N ILE A 324 15.48 1.42 12.12
CA ILE A 324 16.19 1.66 10.86
C ILE A 324 16.49 0.34 10.16
N GLY A 325 15.93 0.15 8.97
CA GLY A 325 16.25 -0.95 8.05
C GLY A 325 17.28 -0.51 7.02
N VAL A 326 18.37 -1.27 6.89
CA VAL A 326 19.39 -1.05 5.86
C VAL A 326 19.41 -2.27 4.94
N HIS A 327 19.16 -2.03 3.67
CA HIS A 327 18.90 -3.04 2.64
C HIS A 327 20.02 -3.06 1.60
N ASN A 328 20.20 -4.23 0.96
CA ASN A 328 21.09 -4.35 -0.18
C ASN A 328 20.47 -3.70 -1.41
N ALA A 329 21.30 -3.29 -2.37
CA ALA A 329 20.80 -3.03 -3.70
C ALA A 329 20.22 -4.33 -4.30
N PRO A 330 19.11 -4.26 -5.07
CA PRO A 330 18.54 -5.45 -5.69
C PRO A 330 19.53 -6.09 -6.66
N GLU A 331 19.51 -7.42 -6.75
CA GLU A 331 20.20 -8.13 -7.82
C GLU A 331 19.40 -7.98 -9.11
N VAL A 332 19.97 -7.27 -10.09
CA VAL A 332 19.31 -6.97 -11.36
C VAL A 332 20.02 -7.72 -12.47
N LEU A 333 19.24 -8.42 -13.27
CA LEU A 333 19.69 -9.19 -14.42
C LEU A 333 18.95 -8.73 -15.67
N PHE A 334 19.64 -8.79 -16.80
CA PHE A 334 19.06 -8.59 -18.12
C PHE A 334 19.48 -9.76 -19.01
N GLY A 335 18.52 -10.63 -19.34
CA GLY A 335 18.76 -11.80 -20.17
C GLY A 335 19.07 -11.46 -21.63
N GLU A 336 19.60 -12.44 -22.36
CA GLU A 336 19.93 -12.29 -23.77
C GLU A 336 18.68 -12.04 -24.63
N VAL A 337 18.72 -10.98 -25.44
CA VAL A 337 17.69 -10.67 -26.44
C VAL A 337 18.10 -11.31 -27.78
N PRO A 338 17.19 -12.03 -28.47
CA PRO A 338 17.47 -12.57 -29.79
C PRO A 338 17.94 -11.50 -30.79
N VAL A 339 18.73 -11.89 -31.78
CA VAL A 339 19.13 -11.01 -32.88
C VAL A 339 17.87 -10.42 -33.53
N GLN A 340 17.85 -9.10 -33.66
CA GLN A 340 16.77 -8.37 -34.29
C GLN A 340 17.14 -8.00 -35.72
N CYS A 341 16.14 -7.82 -36.58
CA CYS A 341 16.36 -7.38 -37.95
C CYS A 341 15.91 -5.94 -38.14
N ILE A 342 16.65 -5.16 -38.91
CA ILE A 342 16.42 -3.70 -39.08
C ILE A 342 15.02 -3.32 -39.59
N PHE A 343 14.29 -4.25 -40.22
CA PHE A 343 12.94 -4.04 -40.76
C PHE A 343 11.85 -4.82 -40.00
N TRP A 344 12.16 -5.38 -38.82
CA TRP A 344 11.15 -6.00 -37.98
C TRP A 344 10.39 -4.95 -37.18
N ASP A 345 9.17 -5.32 -36.79
CA ASP A 345 8.38 -4.52 -35.85
C ASP A 345 9.13 -4.39 -34.50
N PRO A 346 8.87 -3.33 -33.71
CA PRO A 346 9.50 -3.14 -32.41
C PRO A 346 9.36 -4.36 -31.50
N TYR A 347 10.48 -4.81 -30.92
CA TYR A 347 10.56 -5.96 -30.03
C TYR A 347 10.23 -5.55 -28.60
N GLN A 348 9.29 -6.24 -27.96
CA GLN A 348 8.97 -5.99 -26.56
C GLN A 348 10.04 -6.59 -25.65
N LEU A 349 10.71 -5.77 -24.85
CA LEU A 349 11.71 -6.22 -23.89
C LEU A 349 11.02 -6.78 -22.64
N THR A 350 11.35 -8.02 -22.29
CA THR A 350 10.77 -8.76 -21.14
C THR A 350 11.81 -9.53 -20.32
N GLU A 351 13.08 -9.45 -20.70
CA GLU A 351 14.19 -10.25 -20.17
C GLU A 351 14.82 -9.67 -18.90
N GLY A 352 14.33 -8.52 -18.42
CA GLY A 352 14.74 -7.85 -17.19
C GLY A 352 14.15 -8.53 -15.95
N ILE A 353 15.01 -8.81 -14.97
CA ILE A 353 14.65 -9.43 -13.69
C ILE A 353 15.26 -8.59 -12.56
N PRO A 354 14.51 -8.25 -11.48
CA PRO A 354 13.09 -8.53 -11.27
C PRO A 354 12.19 -7.76 -12.23
N ALA A 355 10.94 -8.20 -12.42
CA ALA A 355 9.98 -7.54 -13.32
C ALA A 355 9.51 -6.19 -12.76
N GLY A 356 9.16 -5.25 -13.64
CA GLY A 356 8.62 -3.92 -13.28
C GLY A 356 9.62 -2.77 -13.35
N GLY A 357 10.85 -3.02 -13.80
CA GLY A 357 11.85 -2.00 -14.09
C GLY A 357 11.63 -1.32 -15.45
N THR A 358 12.57 -0.46 -15.83
CA THR A 358 12.51 0.35 -17.04
C THR A 358 13.71 0.08 -17.94
N TYR A 359 13.46 -0.10 -19.24
CA TYR A 359 14.51 -0.22 -20.23
C TYR A 359 14.87 1.14 -20.83
N SER A 360 16.16 1.37 -21.07
CA SER A 360 16.67 2.57 -21.71
C SER A 360 17.83 2.27 -22.67
N GLY A 361 17.95 3.06 -23.74
CA GLY A 361 18.98 2.90 -24.76
C GLY A 361 18.51 3.34 -26.15
N THR A 362 19.41 3.32 -27.13
CA THR A 362 19.06 3.70 -28.51
C THR A 362 17.98 2.77 -29.06
N GLY A 363 16.93 3.35 -29.65
CA GLY A 363 15.80 2.58 -30.18
C GLY A 363 14.80 2.09 -29.13
N VAL A 364 15.01 2.37 -27.84
CA VAL A 364 14.07 1.95 -26.79
C VAL A 364 13.07 3.06 -26.47
N VAL A 365 11.78 2.75 -26.60
CA VAL A 365 10.66 3.62 -26.21
C VAL A 365 9.56 2.77 -25.58
N ASP A 366 9.07 3.16 -24.41
CA ASP A 366 7.96 2.50 -23.68
C ASP A 366 8.13 0.97 -23.50
N GLY A 367 9.37 0.52 -23.30
CA GLY A 367 9.70 -0.91 -23.13
C GLY A 367 9.82 -1.71 -24.43
N TYR A 368 9.74 -1.06 -25.59
CA TYR A 368 9.95 -1.66 -26.90
C TYR A 368 11.28 -1.20 -27.49
N PHE A 369 12.04 -2.12 -28.05
CA PHE A 369 13.23 -1.85 -28.84
C PHE A 369 12.87 -1.84 -30.33
N ASP A 370 13.01 -0.69 -30.99
CA ASP A 370 12.81 -0.52 -32.43
C ASP A 370 14.16 -0.65 -33.18
N PRO A 371 14.38 -1.76 -33.93
CA PRO A 371 15.62 -1.98 -34.66
C PRO A 371 15.85 -0.99 -35.79
N SER A 372 14.79 -0.41 -36.36
CA SER A 372 14.89 0.56 -37.45
C SER A 372 15.41 1.92 -36.96
N VAL A 373 15.05 2.29 -35.73
CA VAL A 373 15.53 3.50 -35.04
C VAL A 373 16.95 3.28 -34.52
N ALA A 374 17.25 2.11 -33.97
CA ALA A 374 18.59 1.78 -33.50
C ALA A 374 19.61 1.67 -34.65
N GLY A 375 19.21 1.10 -35.79
CA GLY A 375 20.06 0.86 -36.95
C GLY A 375 20.89 -0.43 -36.84
N ALA A 376 21.51 -0.87 -37.93
CA ALA A 376 22.32 -2.09 -37.94
C ALA A 376 23.58 -1.94 -37.06
N GLY A 377 23.91 -2.99 -36.30
CA GLY A 377 25.05 -3.01 -35.37
C GLY A 377 24.68 -3.51 -33.98
N GLN A 378 25.58 -3.32 -33.03
CA GLN A 378 25.39 -3.72 -31.64
C GLN A 378 24.95 -2.52 -30.79
N HIS A 379 23.88 -2.70 -30.02
CA HIS A 379 23.29 -1.66 -29.17
C HIS A 379 23.27 -2.12 -27.72
N THR A 380 23.86 -1.34 -26.82
CA THR A 380 23.80 -1.63 -25.38
C THR A 380 22.53 -1.02 -24.81
N ILE A 381 21.67 -1.88 -24.26
CA ILE A 381 20.43 -1.49 -23.59
C ILE A 381 20.62 -1.71 -22.08
N THR A 382 20.11 -0.78 -21.30
CA THR A 382 20.14 -0.82 -19.83
C THR A 382 18.75 -1.16 -19.32
N TYR A 383 18.69 -2.00 -18.30
CA TYR A 383 17.50 -2.27 -17.50
C TYR A 383 17.74 -1.78 -16.08
N ASP A 384 16.94 -0.80 -15.65
CA ASP A 384 16.99 -0.20 -14.32
C ASP A 384 15.82 -0.72 -13.49
N TYR A 385 16.07 -1.15 -12.26
CA TYR A 385 15.04 -1.64 -11.34
C TYR A 385 15.21 -1.02 -9.96
N THR A 386 14.08 -0.70 -9.32
CA THR A 386 14.00 -0.19 -7.94
C THR A 386 13.04 -1.07 -7.15
N ASP A 387 13.47 -1.52 -5.98
CA ASP A 387 12.66 -2.37 -5.09
C ASP A 387 11.68 -1.57 -4.22
N GLU A 388 10.93 -2.28 -3.37
CA GLU A 388 9.93 -1.70 -2.46
C GLU A 388 10.53 -0.79 -1.36
N PHE A 389 11.83 -0.94 -1.06
CA PHE A 389 12.56 -0.13 -0.09
C PHE A 389 13.21 1.10 -0.73
N GLY A 390 13.05 1.28 -2.05
CA GLY A 390 13.61 2.39 -2.82
C GLY A 390 15.06 2.19 -3.24
N CYS A 391 15.60 0.97 -3.13
CA CYS A 391 16.95 0.65 -3.57
C CYS A 391 16.97 0.26 -5.05
N SER A 392 17.89 0.88 -5.79
CA SER A 392 17.98 0.70 -7.23
C SER A 392 19.31 0.12 -7.67
N ASN A 393 19.26 -0.64 -8.75
CA ASN A 393 20.41 -1.18 -9.44
C ASN A 393 20.06 -1.38 -10.92
N SER A 394 21.07 -1.67 -11.75
CA SER A 394 20.86 -1.87 -13.19
C SER A 394 21.72 -2.98 -13.78
N ALA A 395 21.25 -3.51 -14.90
CA ALA A 395 21.97 -4.47 -15.73
C ALA A 395 21.98 -4.00 -17.19
N THR A 396 23.00 -4.37 -17.95
CA THR A 396 23.11 -4.05 -19.37
C THR A 396 23.17 -5.31 -20.21
N GLN A 397 22.54 -5.26 -21.39
CA GLN A 397 22.59 -6.30 -22.40
C GLN A 397 22.91 -5.68 -23.76
N MET A 398 23.69 -6.39 -24.56
CA MET A 398 23.96 -6.01 -25.94
C MET A 398 22.98 -6.72 -26.88
N ILE A 399 22.27 -5.94 -27.68
CA ILE A 399 21.33 -6.42 -28.71
C ILE A 399 21.99 -6.23 -30.08
N SER A 400 22.04 -7.28 -30.89
CA SER A 400 22.54 -7.21 -32.28
C SER A 400 21.38 -6.96 -33.24
N VAL A 401 21.53 -5.96 -34.10
CA VAL A 401 20.60 -5.64 -35.20
C VAL A 401 21.26 -5.94 -36.54
N ASP A 402 20.72 -6.93 -37.25
CA ASP A 402 21.20 -7.35 -38.56
C ASP A 402 20.33 -6.80 -39.71
N ASN A 403 20.95 -6.64 -40.87
CA ASN A 403 20.23 -6.35 -42.10
C ASN A 403 19.74 -7.67 -42.73
N CYS A 404 18.67 -8.22 -42.18
CA CYS A 404 18.08 -9.48 -42.63
C CYS A 404 17.36 -9.29 -43.98
N THR A 405 18.12 -9.14 -45.06
CA THR A 405 17.62 -8.97 -46.43
C THR A 405 17.16 -10.27 -47.09
N ALA A 406 16.98 -11.35 -46.32
CA ALA A 406 16.40 -12.58 -46.85
C ALA A 406 14.89 -12.38 -47.10
N ILE A 407 14.53 -12.11 -48.36
CA ILE A 407 13.16 -12.17 -48.86
C ILE A 407 12.60 -13.55 -48.50
N LYS A 408 11.53 -13.61 -47.68
CA LYS A 408 10.67 -14.81 -47.64
C LYS A 408 10.02 -14.93 -49.02
N GLU A 409 10.63 -15.68 -49.93
CA GLU A 409 9.96 -16.18 -51.13
C GLU A 409 8.88 -17.17 -50.68
N GLN A 410 7.64 -16.69 -50.53
CA GLN A 410 6.49 -17.56 -50.32
C GLN A 410 5.45 -17.21 -51.40
N LEU A 411 5.11 -18.21 -52.23
CA LEU A 411 3.94 -18.11 -53.10
C LEU A 411 2.70 -18.05 -52.19
N GLU A 412 1.91 -16.97 -52.30
CA GLU A 412 0.72 -16.78 -51.47
C GLU A 412 -0.24 -17.98 -51.62
N GLY A 413 -0.52 -18.66 -50.50
CA GLY A 413 -1.52 -19.73 -50.46
C GLY A 413 -1.09 -21.09 -51.00
N VAL A 414 0.19 -21.29 -51.35
CA VAL A 414 0.74 -22.59 -51.80
C VAL A 414 1.96 -22.97 -50.95
N SER A 415 1.90 -24.12 -50.29
CA SER A 415 3.04 -24.76 -49.64
C SER A 415 3.70 -25.76 -50.59
N VAL A 416 5.02 -25.91 -50.48
CA VAL A 416 5.84 -26.71 -51.41
C VAL A 416 6.79 -27.60 -50.63
N SER A 417 6.69 -28.90 -50.86
CA SER A 417 7.53 -29.94 -50.28
C SER A 417 8.22 -30.75 -51.38
N LEU A 418 9.49 -31.08 -51.17
CA LEU A 418 10.29 -31.91 -52.08
C LEU A 418 10.80 -33.13 -51.31
N PHE A 419 10.45 -34.34 -51.74
CA PHE A 419 10.92 -35.55 -51.07
C PHE A 419 11.09 -36.75 -52.02
N PRO A 420 12.09 -37.61 -51.77
CA PRO A 420 13.16 -37.44 -50.78
C PRO A 420 14.18 -36.37 -51.24
N ASN A 421 14.82 -35.68 -50.28
CA ASN A 421 15.93 -34.75 -50.55
C ASN A 421 17.05 -34.98 -49.51
N PRO A 422 18.22 -35.54 -49.88
CA PRO A 422 18.66 -35.90 -51.24
C PRO A 422 17.84 -37.02 -51.89
N SER A 423 17.78 -37.04 -53.22
CA SER A 423 17.09 -38.07 -54.03
C SER A 423 18.08 -38.90 -54.84
N ASN A 424 17.67 -40.11 -55.24
CA ASN A 424 18.39 -40.97 -56.18
C ASN A 424 18.03 -40.68 -57.65
N GLY A 425 17.69 -39.42 -57.95
CA GLY A 425 17.19 -38.99 -59.25
C GLY A 425 15.68 -39.00 -59.38
N LYS A 426 14.94 -39.71 -58.51
CA LYS A 426 13.47 -39.65 -58.47
C LYS A 426 12.99 -38.93 -57.22
N PHE A 427 12.16 -37.91 -57.38
CA PHE A 427 11.58 -37.18 -56.26
C PHE A 427 10.17 -36.68 -56.58
N ILE A 428 9.40 -36.41 -55.54
CA ILE A 428 8.05 -35.88 -55.60
C ILE A 428 8.09 -34.40 -55.27
N VAL A 429 7.43 -33.60 -56.11
CA VAL A 429 7.03 -32.23 -55.80
C VAL A 429 5.59 -32.29 -55.30
N GLU A 430 5.39 -31.93 -54.05
CA GLU A 430 4.08 -31.77 -53.45
C GLU A 430 3.75 -30.29 -53.31
N LEU A 431 2.61 -29.88 -53.90
CA LEU A 431 2.04 -28.55 -53.76
C LEU A 431 0.71 -28.69 -53.02
N ASN A 432 0.54 -27.97 -51.91
CA ASN A 432 -0.74 -27.89 -51.21
C ASN A 432 -1.22 -26.44 -51.16
N GLY A 433 -2.41 -26.18 -51.70
CA GLY A 433 -2.99 -24.85 -51.77
C GLY A 433 -4.48 -24.83 -52.10
N LYS A 434 -5.13 -23.67 -51.88
CA LYS A 434 -6.56 -23.47 -52.18
C LYS A 434 -6.73 -22.83 -53.55
N ASN A 435 -7.23 -23.60 -54.53
CA ASN A 435 -7.68 -23.14 -55.85
C ASN A 435 -6.70 -22.18 -56.55
N THR A 436 -5.43 -22.58 -56.66
CA THR A 436 -4.41 -21.80 -57.36
C THR A 436 -4.26 -22.33 -58.79
N ASN A 437 -4.54 -21.49 -59.78
CA ASN A 437 -4.44 -21.85 -61.19
C ASN A 437 -3.22 -21.19 -61.84
N GLY A 438 -2.67 -21.84 -62.87
CA GLY A 438 -1.62 -21.26 -63.71
C GLY A 438 -0.24 -21.21 -63.07
N ILE A 439 0.09 -22.14 -62.18
CA ILE A 439 1.47 -22.29 -61.70
C ILE A 439 2.31 -22.93 -62.81
N SER A 440 3.47 -22.33 -63.13
CA SER A 440 4.48 -22.97 -63.94
C SER A 440 5.59 -23.53 -63.05
N MET A 441 6.07 -24.73 -63.36
CA MET A 441 7.14 -25.42 -62.65
C MET A 441 8.26 -25.73 -63.63
N ARG A 442 9.49 -25.39 -63.25
CA ARG A 442 10.72 -25.77 -63.97
C ARG A 442 11.69 -26.41 -63.00
N VAL A 443 12.45 -27.39 -63.47
CA VAL A 443 13.64 -27.86 -62.75
C VAL A 443 14.84 -27.45 -63.56
N VAL A 444 15.77 -26.73 -62.93
CA VAL A 444 17.02 -26.27 -63.55
C VAL A 444 18.22 -26.88 -62.85
N ASN A 445 19.26 -27.18 -63.61
CA ASN A 445 20.56 -27.55 -63.03
C ASN A 445 21.32 -26.31 -62.54
N ASN A 446 22.49 -26.52 -61.94
CA ASN A 446 23.39 -25.44 -61.47
C ASN A 446 23.90 -24.49 -62.57
N LEU A 447 23.76 -24.84 -63.85
CA LEU A 447 24.09 -24.00 -65.01
C LEU A 447 22.87 -23.24 -65.55
N GLY A 448 21.70 -23.36 -64.91
CA GLY A 448 20.45 -22.75 -65.35
C GLY A 448 19.77 -23.45 -66.54
N LYS A 449 20.27 -24.62 -66.96
CA LYS A 449 19.62 -25.43 -68.00
C LYS A 449 18.35 -26.07 -67.44
N VAL A 450 17.22 -25.83 -68.09
CA VAL A 450 15.95 -26.49 -67.79
C VAL A 450 16.04 -27.97 -68.16
N VAL A 451 15.75 -28.84 -67.19
CA VAL A 451 15.72 -30.31 -67.33
C VAL A 451 14.32 -30.90 -67.20
N PHE A 452 13.37 -30.14 -66.66
CA PHE A 452 11.95 -30.47 -66.59
C PHE A 452 11.13 -29.18 -66.63
N GLU A 453 9.95 -29.19 -67.27
CA GLU A 453 9.04 -28.05 -67.33
C GLU A 453 7.58 -28.50 -67.39
N ASN A 454 6.71 -27.84 -66.62
CA ASN A 454 5.26 -27.97 -66.67
C ASN A 454 4.61 -26.59 -66.48
N ASN A 455 3.91 -26.08 -67.49
CA ASN A 455 3.50 -24.68 -67.57
C ASN A 455 2.03 -24.40 -67.20
N GLN A 456 1.29 -25.41 -66.75
CA GLN A 456 -0.16 -25.30 -66.46
C GLN A 456 -0.53 -26.22 -65.29
N ILE A 457 -0.07 -25.90 -64.07
CA ILE A 457 -0.46 -26.64 -62.86
C ILE A 457 -1.62 -25.91 -62.18
N ASN A 458 -2.70 -26.64 -61.93
CA ASN A 458 -3.84 -26.19 -61.14
C ASN A 458 -3.88 -26.99 -59.84
N VAL A 459 -3.78 -26.30 -58.70
CA VAL A 459 -3.73 -26.90 -57.37
C VAL A 459 -5.09 -26.71 -56.67
N VAL A 460 -5.79 -27.81 -56.46
CA VAL A 460 -7.04 -27.90 -55.67
C VAL A 460 -6.81 -28.94 -54.59
N GLY A 461 -6.37 -28.52 -53.40
CA GLY A 461 -5.93 -29.45 -52.36
C GLY A 461 -4.48 -29.89 -52.61
N ASP A 462 -4.22 -31.20 -52.57
CA ASP A 462 -2.89 -31.77 -52.78
C ASP A 462 -2.63 -32.06 -54.27
N TYR A 463 -1.53 -31.54 -54.79
CA TYR A 463 -1.01 -31.86 -56.12
C TYR A 463 0.36 -32.50 -55.97
N HIS A 464 0.53 -33.70 -56.51
CA HIS A 464 1.79 -34.44 -56.50
C HIS A 464 2.29 -34.64 -57.93
N GLN A 465 3.55 -34.29 -58.17
CA GLN A 465 4.24 -34.56 -59.42
C GLN A 465 5.54 -35.32 -59.14
N GLU A 466 5.65 -36.54 -59.68
CA GLU A 466 6.92 -37.26 -59.70
C GLU A 466 7.81 -36.67 -60.81
N ILE A 467 9.08 -36.42 -60.47
CA ILE A 467 10.11 -35.98 -61.38
C ILE A 467 11.23 -37.03 -61.40
N ASP A 468 11.55 -37.50 -62.61
CA ASP A 468 12.61 -38.48 -62.86
C ASP A 468 13.79 -37.82 -63.60
N LEU A 469 14.88 -37.63 -62.86
CA LEU A 469 16.17 -37.12 -63.33
C LEU A 469 17.22 -38.23 -63.39
N SER A 470 16.83 -39.52 -63.44
CA SER A 470 17.77 -40.65 -63.48
C SER A 470 18.75 -40.65 -64.66
N GLY A 471 18.41 -39.95 -65.75
CA GLY A 471 19.30 -39.74 -66.90
C GLY A 471 20.21 -38.50 -66.81
N MET A 472 20.18 -37.76 -65.70
CA MET A 472 20.92 -36.51 -65.52
C MET A 472 22.14 -36.72 -64.60
N ALA A 473 23.08 -35.77 -64.58
CA ALA A 473 24.27 -35.86 -63.72
C ALA A 473 23.92 -35.68 -62.23
N GLU A 474 24.68 -36.31 -61.33
CA GLU A 474 24.59 -36.01 -59.90
C GLU A 474 24.91 -34.54 -59.64
N GLY A 475 24.18 -33.92 -58.70
CA GLY A 475 24.40 -32.52 -58.38
C GLY A 475 23.20 -31.83 -57.74
N VAL A 476 23.31 -30.50 -57.66
CA VAL A 476 22.26 -29.64 -57.13
C VAL A 476 21.38 -29.16 -58.28
N TYR A 477 20.08 -29.33 -58.10
CA TYR A 477 19.05 -28.80 -58.97
C TYR A 477 18.13 -27.88 -58.18
N PHE A 478 17.42 -27.00 -58.88
CA PHE A 478 16.45 -26.08 -58.30
C PHE A 478 15.08 -26.30 -58.95
N VAL A 479 14.08 -26.59 -58.13
CA VAL A 479 12.67 -26.59 -58.52
C VAL A 479 12.16 -25.16 -58.38
N GLN A 480 11.87 -24.54 -59.51
CA GLN A 480 11.36 -23.17 -59.63
C GLN A 480 9.88 -23.21 -59.93
N LEU A 481 9.09 -22.52 -59.12
CA LEU A 481 7.64 -22.37 -59.28
C LEU A 481 7.32 -20.90 -59.51
N GLU A 482 6.57 -20.59 -60.55
CA GLU A 482 6.17 -19.22 -60.88
C GLU A 482 4.64 -19.11 -60.95
N SER A 483 4.09 -18.07 -60.33
CA SER A 483 2.67 -17.73 -60.39
C SER A 483 2.49 -16.23 -60.17
N ASN A 484 1.64 -15.59 -60.98
CA ASN A 484 1.36 -14.15 -60.90
C ASN A 484 2.61 -13.25 -60.81
N GLY A 485 3.69 -13.61 -61.52
CA GLY A 485 4.95 -12.86 -61.55
C GLY A 485 5.84 -13.02 -60.30
N LYS A 486 5.48 -13.91 -59.37
CA LYS A 486 6.32 -14.31 -58.23
C LYS A 486 6.97 -15.66 -58.52
N THR A 487 8.24 -15.80 -58.17
CA THR A 487 9.01 -17.05 -58.29
C THR A 487 9.40 -17.55 -56.91
N LEU A 488 9.27 -18.85 -56.68
CA LEU A 488 9.79 -19.58 -55.53
C LEU A 488 10.79 -20.62 -56.02
N SER A 489 11.97 -20.68 -55.39
CA SER A 489 12.98 -21.69 -55.71
C SER A 489 13.25 -22.63 -54.52
N LYS A 490 13.20 -23.95 -54.77
CA LYS A 490 13.53 -24.99 -53.78
C LYS A 490 14.67 -25.86 -54.28
N LYS A 491 15.68 -26.05 -53.44
CA LYS A 491 16.86 -26.88 -53.74
C LYS A 491 16.54 -28.36 -53.59
N ILE A 492 16.93 -29.17 -54.58
CA ILE A 492 16.97 -30.64 -54.52
C ILE A 492 18.40 -31.13 -54.80
N VAL A 493 18.88 -32.10 -54.03
CA VAL A 493 20.17 -32.75 -54.25
C VAL A 493 19.93 -34.12 -54.88
N VAL A 494 20.50 -34.39 -56.06
CA VAL A 494 20.42 -35.68 -56.77
C VAL A 494 21.76 -36.41 -56.63
N ARG A 495 21.72 -37.66 -56.15
CA ARG A 495 22.87 -38.55 -55.97
C ARG A 495 22.43 -40.02 -56.13
N PHE A 496 22.99 -40.75 -57.10
CA PHE A 496 22.54 -42.09 -57.48
C PHE A 496 23.02 -43.20 -56.56
#